data_AF-A0AA38M7D9-F1
#
_entry.id   AF-A0AA38M7D9-F1
#
_cell.length_a   1.000
_cell.length_b   1.000
_cell.length_c   1.000
_cell.angle_alpha   90.00
_cell.angle_beta   90.00
_cell.angle_gamma   90.00
#
_symmetry.space_group_name_H-M   'P 1'
#
loop_
_entity.id
_entity.type
_entity.pdbx_description
1 polymer ?
#
loop_
_entity_poly.entity_id
_entity_poly.type
_entity_poly.pdbx_seq_one_letter_code
_entity_poly.pdbx_strand_id
1 'polypeptide(L)'
;MGQKHSKRPKKPTSQPEVTEIIELNDNQSELDDDSEIVSDPRQTEQIVYPLALKQVMDSVELIEKSIDVMTSSQMDLYYATLKDDLHNYWRRAYDLADNGDAAIKSKKIEAIERVKTALKRLNGKVLMNGHAVHN
;
A
#
# COMPACT_ATOMS: atom_id res chain seq x y z
N MET A 1 19.66 50.48 -39.15
CA MET A 1 19.16 50.64 -37.76
C MET A 1 19.17 49.25 -37.13
N GLY A 2 19.85 48.86 -36.08
CA GLY A 2 20.55 49.54 -34.99
C GLY A 2 20.37 48.64 -33.76
N GLN A 3 21.30 47.73 -33.51
CA GLN A 3 21.34 46.94 -32.27
C GLN A 3 21.45 47.90 -31.06
N LYS A 4 20.79 47.59 -29.92
CA LYS A 4 21.38 47.68 -28.56
C LYS A 4 20.41 47.30 -27.40
N HIS A 5 20.80 46.22 -26.70
CA HIS A 5 20.96 46.03 -25.24
C HIS A 5 19.86 46.38 -24.21
N SER A 6 19.52 45.32 -23.45
CA SER A 6 19.64 45.21 -21.98
C SER A 6 18.66 45.98 -21.09
N LYS A 7 17.96 45.24 -20.22
CA LYS A 7 17.71 45.58 -18.80
C LYS A 7 17.29 44.34 -18.01
N ARG A 8 18.25 43.81 -17.25
CA ARG A 8 18.13 42.73 -16.26
C ARG A 8 17.52 43.31 -14.97
N PRO A 9 16.46 42.71 -14.37
CA PRO A 9 15.99 43.13 -13.06
C PRO A 9 16.93 42.64 -11.94
N LYS A 10 17.04 43.46 -10.90
CA LYS A 10 18.02 43.41 -9.80
C LYS A 10 17.61 42.41 -8.70
N LYS A 11 18.62 41.81 -8.04
CA LYS A 11 18.48 41.06 -6.78
C LYS A 11 18.06 41.99 -5.62
N PRO A 12 17.18 41.54 -4.72
CA PRO A 12 17.21 41.87 -3.28
C PRO A 12 17.83 40.67 -2.51
N THR A 13 19.02 40.79 -1.92
CA THR A 13 19.37 41.25 -0.56
C THR A 13 18.64 40.50 0.57
N SER A 14 19.41 39.74 1.34
CA SER A 14 19.06 38.92 2.49
C SER A 14 18.40 39.67 3.64
N GLN A 15 17.45 39.01 4.31
CA GLN A 15 17.25 39.07 5.76
C GLN A 15 16.93 37.67 6.29
N PRO A 16 17.46 37.28 7.47
CA PRO A 16 17.14 36.01 8.12
C PRO A 16 15.80 36.14 8.87
N GLU A 17 14.84 35.29 8.56
CA GLU A 17 13.58 35.21 9.32
C GLU A 17 13.67 34.14 10.41
N VAL A 18 13.06 34.47 11.54
CA VAL A 18 13.27 33.98 12.89
C VAL A 18 12.73 32.57 13.09
N THR A 19 13.50 31.72 13.78
CA THR A 19 13.10 30.41 14.27
C THR A 19 12.08 30.56 15.40
N GLU A 20 10.83 30.10 15.22
CA GLU A 20 9.92 29.81 16.33
C GLU A 20 9.95 28.32 16.63
N ILE A 21 10.33 28.00 17.88
CA ILE A 21 10.38 26.66 18.45
C ILE A 21 9.08 26.49 19.25
N ILE A 22 8.22 25.57 18.81
CA ILE A 22 7.03 25.08 19.48
C ILE A 22 7.13 23.56 19.26
N GLU A 23 7.02 22.64 20.20
CA GLU A 23 6.38 22.53 21.50
C GLU A 23 7.23 21.49 22.26
N LEU A 24 7.08 21.35 23.57
CA LEU A 24 6.87 20.04 24.22
C LEU A 24 6.73 20.29 25.72
N ASN A 25 5.49 20.15 26.15
CA ASN A 25 5.03 20.17 27.52
C ASN A 25 5.80 19.13 28.35
N ASP A 26 6.53 19.61 29.35
CA ASP A 26 7.15 18.83 30.40
C ASP A 26 6.04 18.24 31.28
N ASN A 27 5.83 16.93 31.18
CA ASN A 27 5.11 16.21 32.21
C ASN A 27 5.79 14.85 32.44
N GLN A 28 6.69 14.89 33.40
CA GLN A 28 7.39 13.78 34.03
C GLN A 28 6.48 12.57 34.32
N SER A 29 7.00 11.37 34.12
CA SER A 29 7.02 10.39 35.19
C SER A 29 8.15 9.39 34.95
N GLU A 30 9.09 9.36 35.89
CA GLU A 30 9.99 8.24 36.16
C GLU A 30 9.20 6.93 36.26
N LEU A 31 9.82 5.82 35.84
CA LEU A 31 10.12 4.69 36.72
C LEU A 31 11.00 3.66 35.98
N ASP A 32 12.02 3.24 36.71
CA ASP A 32 13.04 2.22 36.49
C ASP A 32 12.54 0.94 35.79
N ASP A 33 13.37 0.37 34.91
CA ASP A 33 13.72 -1.06 35.03
C ASP A 33 14.96 -1.39 34.21
N ASP A 34 15.92 -2.01 34.90
CA ASP A 34 17.10 -2.66 34.38
C ASP A 34 16.71 -3.80 33.44
N SER A 35 16.93 -3.63 32.14
CA SER A 35 17.06 -4.78 31.24
C SER A 35 18.05 -4.45 30.15
N GLU A 36 19.27 -4.91 30.41
CA GLU A 36 20.23 -5.38 29.42
C GLU A 36 19.51 -6.19 28.33
N ILE A 37 18.99 -5.51 27.30
CA ILE A 37 18.52 -6.18 26.09
C ILE A 37 19.74 -6.60 25.28
N VAL A 38 20.23 -7.77 25.68
CA VAL A 38 21.09 -8.66 24.91
C VAL A 38 20.72 -8.54 23.44
N SER A 39 21.69 -8.04 22.65
CA SER A 39 21.60 -8.00 21.20
C SER A 39 21.45 -9.43 20.69
N ASP A 40 20.22 -9.89 20.52
CA ASP A 40 19.91 -11.20 19.95
C ASP A 40 20.30 -11.17 18.46
N PRO A 41 21.33 -11.92 18.02
CA PRO A 41 21.82 -11.87 16.65
C PRO A 41 20.94 -12.64 15.65
N ARG A 42 19.70 -12.97 16.02
CA ARG A 42 18.69 -13.44 15.07
C ARG A 42 18.15 -12.26 14.29
N GLN A 43 19.02 -11.68 13.47
CA GLN A 43 18.63 -10.92 12.31
C GLN A 43 17.65 -11.78 11.53
N THR A 44 16.36 -11.51 11.73
CA THR A 44 15.34 -11.83 10.75
C THR A 44 15.80 -11.09 9.50
N GLU A 45 16.38 -11.82 8.54
CA GLU A 45 16.53 -11.35 7.17
C GLU A 45 15.16 -10.82 6.76
N GLN A 46 14.98 -9.50 6.86
CA GLN A 46 13.83 -8.85 6.28
C GLN A 46 14.04 -8.99 4.78
N ILE A 47 13.46 -10.04 4.23
CA ILE A 47 13.42 -10.26 2.79
C ILE A 47 12.75 -9.02 2.20
N VAL A 48 13.56 -8.12 1.64
CA VAL A 48 13.07 -6.87 1.04
C VAL A 48 12.41 -7.25 -0.28
N TYR A 49 11.10 -7.49 -0.22
CA TYR A 49 10.31 -7.78 -1.42
C TYR A 49 10.28 -6.54 -2.33
N PRO A 50 10.16 -6.74 -3.66
CA PRO A 50 9.89 -5.63 -4.57
C PRO A 50 8.68 -4.83 -4.08
N LEU A 51 8.80 -3.50 -4.04
CA LEU A 51 7.72 -2.61 -3.57
C LEU A 51 6.40 -2.91 -4.28
N ALA A 52 6.47 -3.22 -5.58
CA ALA A 52 5.31 -3.59 -6.39
C ALA A 52 4.62 -4.88 -5.91
N LEU A 53 5.36 -5.89 -5.43
CA LEU A 53 4.78 -7.12 -4.88
C LEU A 53 4.04 -6.83 -3.57
N LYS A 54 4.67 -6.03 -2.69
CA LYS A 54 4.04 -5.58 -1.44
C LYS A 54 2.75 -4.81 -1.71
N GLN A 55 2.76 -3.89 -2.66
CA GLN A 55 1.57 -3.12 -3.06
C GLN A 55 0.45 -4.01 -3.58
N VAL A 56 0.77 -5.03 -4.40
CA VAL A 56 -0.22 -6.00 -4.87
C VAL A 56 -0.84 -6.74 -3.70
N MET A 57 -0.03 -7.25 -2.76
CA MET A 57 -0.54 -7.98 -1.61
C MET A 57 -1.44 -7.13 -0.70
N ASP A 58 -1.04 -5.89 -0.43
CA ASP A 58 -1.82 -4.93 0.38
C ASP A 58 -3.16 -4.59 -0.28
N SER A 59 -3.13 -4.33 -1.60
CA SER A 59 -4.35 -4.01 -2.36
C SER A 59 -5.33 -5.19 -2.41
N VAL A 60 -4.82 -6.41 -2.56
CA VAL A 60 -5.65 -7.63 -2.53
C VAL A 60 -6.27 -7.83 -1.16
N GLU A 61 -5.51 -7.63 -0.08
CA GLU A 61 -6.05 -7.71 1.28
C GLU A 61 -7.15 -6.66 1.52
N LEU A 62 -6.97 -5.44 1.03
CA LEU A 62 -7.99 -4.39 1.13
C LEU A 62 -9.27 -4.78 0.40
N ILE A 63 -9.15 -5.38 -0.79
CA ILE A 63 -10.30 -5.89 -1.54
C ILE A 63 -10.96 -7.05 -0.79
N GLU A 64 -10.20 -7.98 -0.21
CA GLU A 64 -10.76 -9.08 0.57
C GLU A 64 -11.57 -8.56 1.78
N LYS A 65 -11.03 -7.57 2.50
CA LYS A 65 -11.73 -6.90 3.60
C LYS A 65 -12.99 -6.19 3.11
N SER A 66 -12.89 -5.50 1.97
CA SER A 66 -14.03 -4.81 1.37
C SER A 66 -15.13 -5.82 0.97
N ILE A 67 -14.76 -6.94 0.35
CA ILE A 67 -15.67 -8.02 -0.02
C ILE A 67 -16.43 -8.54 1.22
N ASP A 68 -15.76 -8.66 2.36
CA ASP A 68 -16.35 -9.16 3.60
C ASP A 68 -17.43 -8.21 4.14
N VAL A 69 -17.13 -6.91 4.20
CA VAL A 69 -18.01 -5.89 4.81
C VAL A 69 -19.07 -5.32 3.86
N MET A 70 -18.91 -5.48 2.54
CA MET A 70 -19.84 -4.91 1.56
C MET A 70 -21.22 -5.58 1.61
N THR A 71 -22.24 -4.72 1.53
CA THR A 71 -23.65 -5.12 1.36
C THR A 71 -23.93 -5.65 -0.03
N SER A 72 -25.07 -6.31 -0.21
CA SER A 72 -25.49 -6.87 -1.50
C SER A 72 -25.61 -5.83 -2.61
N SER A 73 -26.17 -4.65 -2.31
CA SER A 73 -26.32 -3.57 -3.28
C SER A 73 -24.98 -2.95 -3.68
N GLN A 74 -24.05 -2.83 -2.73
CA GLN A 74 -22.69 -2.40 -3.05
C GLN A 74 -21.95 -3.46 -3.87
N MET A 75 -22.15 -4.74 -3.56
CA MET A 75 -21.57 -5.83 -4.35
C MET A 75 -22.01 -5.77 -5.80
N ASP A 76 -23.29 -5.57 -6.08
CA ASP A 76 -23.79 -5.45 -7.45
C ASP A 76 -23.19 -4.24 -8.20
N LEU A 77 -23.15 -3.08 -7.54
CA LEU A 77 -22.63 -1.85 -8.10
C LEU A 77 -21.12 -1.91 -8.42
N TYR A 78 -20.34 -2.51 -7.53
CA TYR A 78 -18.88 -2.50 -7.61
C TYR A 78 -18.26 -3.81 -8.13
N TYR A 79 -19.06 -4.85 -8.38
CA TYR A 79 -18.56 -6.17 -8.80
C TYR A 79 -17.63 -6.09 -10.01
N ALA A 80 -18.03 -5.36 -11.05
CA ALA A 80 -17.25 -5.24 -12.28
C ALA A 80 -15.89 -4.60 -12.00
N THR A 81 -15.85 -3.52 -11.22
CA THR A 81 -14.62 -2.82 -10.83
C THR A 81 -13.73 -3.70 -9.97
N LEU A 82 -14.26 -4.33 -8.92
CA LEU A 82 -13.49 -5.21 -8.03
C LEU A 82 -12.90 -6.41 -8.78
N LYS A 83 -13.65 -6.97 -9.74
CA LYS A 83 -13.18 -8.05 -10.58
C LYS A 83 -12.06 -7.60 -11.51
N ASP A 84 -12.19 -6.43 -12.13
CA ASP A 84 -11.14 -5.85 -12.98
C ASP A 84 -9.87 -5.55 -12.18
N ASP A 85 -10.01 -4.93 -11.01
CA ASP A 85 -8.92 -4.66 -10.08
C ASP A 85 -8.19 -5.95 -9.69
N LEU A 86 -8.92 -6.99 -9.28
CA LEU A 86 -8.34 -8.29 -8.95
C LEU A 86 -7.60 -8.91 -10.15
N HIS A 87 -8.15 -8.84 -11.37
CA HIS A 87 -7.43 -9.30 -12.55
C HIS A 87 -6.18 -8.48 -12.86
N ASN A 88 -6.22 -7.16 -12.64
CA ASN A 88 -5.07 -6.30 -12.81
C ASN A 88 -3.97 -6.66 -11.79
N TYR A 89 -4.31 -6.87 -10.52
CA TYR A 89 -3.38 -7.32 -9.50
C TYR A 89 -2.81 -8.70 -9.79
N TRP A 90 -3.63 -9.63 -10.30
CA TRP A 90 -3.15 -10.93 -10.78
C TRP A 90 -2.10 -10.78 -11.88
N ARG A 91 -2.38 -9.96 -12.89
CA ARG A 91 -1.44 -9.70 -14.00
C ARG A 91 -0.14 -9.08 -13.48
N ARG A 92 -0.22 -8.09 -12.59
CA ARG A 92 0.95 -7.44 -11.98
C ARG A 92 1.77 -8.43 -11.15
N ALA A 93 1.13 -9.31 -10.38
CA ALA A 93 1.82 -10.36 -9.64
C ALA A 93 2.55 -11.34 -10.57
N TYR A 94 1.93 -11.68 -11.69
CA TYR A 94 2.49 -12.60 -12.68
C TYR A 94 3.70 -11.99 -13.42
N ASP A 95 3.59 -10.73 -13.83
CA ASP A 95 4.60 -9.99 -14.62
C ASP A 95 5.87 -9.63 -13.83
N LEU A 96 5.78 -9.60 -12.49
CA LEU A 96 6.94 -9.29 -11.65
C LEU A 96 8.11 -10.25 -11.90
N ALA A 97 9.28 -9.72 -12.24
CA ALA A 97 10.48 -10.54 -12.34
C ALA A 97 10.89 -11.09 -10.96
N ASP A 98 11.07 -12.41 -10.86
CA ASP A 98 11.60 -13.05 -9.65
C ASP A 98 13.13 -13.19 -9.67
N ASN A 99 13.79 -12.99 -10.83
CA ASN A 99 15.25 -13.01 -10.98
C ASN A 99 15.95 -14.24 -10.35
N GLY A 100 15.24 -15.37 -10.23
CA GLY A 100 15.75 -16.58 -9.58
C GLY A 100 15.66 -16.58 -8.04
N ASP A 101 15.08 -15.55 -7.43
CA ASP A 101 14.86 -15.47 -5.98
C ASP A 101 13.64 -16.33 -5.57
N ALA A 102 13.91 -17.38 -4.79
CA ALA A 102 12.89 -18.33 -4.36
C ALA A 102 11.86 -17.71 -3.39
N ALA A 103 12.23 -16.69 -2.62
CA ALA A 103 11.33 -16.01 -1.70
C ALA A 103 10.36 -15.09 -2.44
N ILE A 104 10.85 -14.32 -3.43
CA ILE A 104 10.01 -13.52 -4.32
C ILE A 104 9.07 -14.44 -5.10
N LYS A 105 9.56 -15.55 -5.65
CA LYS A 105 8.73 -16.54 -6.34
C LYS A 105 7.62 -17.09 -5.45
N SER A 106 7.96 -17.47 -4.22
CA SER A 106 6.97 -17.98 -3.24
C SER A 106 5.91 -16.92 -2.91
N LYS A 107 6.32 -15.66 -2.71
CA LYS A 107 5.34 -14.58 -2.47
C LYS A 107 4.52 -14.19 -3.68
N LYS A 108 5.05 -14.29 -4.90
CA LYS A 108 4.24 -14.15 -6.13
C LYS A 108 3.15 -15.22 -6.18
N ILE A 109 3.48 -16.47 -5.89
CA ILE A 109 2.52 -17.57 -5.86
C ILE A 109 1.44 -17.29 -4.79
N GLU A 110 1.85 -16.89 -3.59
CA GLU A 110 0.91 -16.53 -2.52
C GLU A 110 -0.04 -15.39 -2.95
N ALA A 111 0.49 -14.33 -3.56
CA ALA A 111 -0.33 -13.22 -4.04
C ALA A 111 -1.34 -13.68 -5.10
N ILE A 112 -0.92 -14.52 -6.05
CA ILE A 112 -1.79 -15.10 -7.09
C ILE A 112 -2.90 -15.96 -6.47
N GLU A 113 -2.57 -16.81 -5.50
CA GLU A 113 -3.56 -17.67 -4.83
C GLU A 113 -4.56 -16.85 -4.00
N ARG A 114 -4.10 -15.77 -3.34
CA ARG A 114 -4.99 -14.81 -2.66
C ARG A 114 -5.95 -14.14 -3.64
N VAL A 115 -5.46 -13.67 -4.79
CA VAL A 115 -6.33 -13.06 -5.81
C VAL A 115 -7.40 -14.06 -6.31
N LYS A 116 -7.01 -15.31 -6.58
CA LYS A 116 -7.97 -16.35 -6.98
C LYS A 116 -9.03 -16.59 -5.91
N THR A 117 -8.61 -16.63 -4.65
CA THR A 117 -9.52 -16.80 -3.50
C THR A 117 -10.48 -15.63 -3.36
N ALA A 118 -9.98 -14.39 -3.50
CA ALA A 118 -10.78 -13.18 -3.49
C ALA A 118 -11.81 -13.16 -4.64
N LEU A 119 -11.40 -13.52 -5.87
CA LEU A 119 -12.32 -13.65 -7.01
C LEU A 119 -13.41 -14.70 -6.77
N LYS A 120 -13.05 -15.86 -6.20
CA LYS A 120 -14.01 -16.91 -5.86
C LYS A 120 -15.03 -16.43 -4.82
N ARG A 121 -14.57 -15.71 -3.80
CA ARG A 121 -15.43 -15.11 -2.75
C ARG A 121 -16.35 -14.03 -3.33
N LEU A 122 -15.81 -13.12 -4.14
CA LEU A 122 -16.58 -12.09 -4.83
C LEU A 122 -17.70 -12.71 -5.67
N ASN A 123 -17.36 -13.72 -6.49
CA ASN A 123 -18.34 -14.40 -7.32
C ASN A 123 -19.38 -15.17 -6.48
N GLY A 124 -18.95 -15.80 -5.39
CA GLY A 124 -19.82 -16.49 -4.44
C GLY A 124 -20.86 -15.56 -3.81
N LYS A 125 -20.44 -14.39 -3.31
CA LYS A 125 -21.36 -13.39 -2.75
C LYS A 125 -22.38 -12.90 -3.77
N VAL A 126 -21.97 -12.65 -5.02
CA VAL A 126 -22.92 -12.23 -6.08
C VAL A 126 -23.91 -13.35 -6.42
N LEU A 127 -23.45 -14.59 -6.55
CA LEU A 127 -24.33 -15.74 -6.83
C LEU A 127 -25.35 -15.99 -5.71
N MET A 128 -24.93 -15.92 -4.44
CA MET A 128 -25.83 -16.10 -3.30
C MET A 128 -26.87 -14.98 -3.22
N ASN A 129 -26.47 -13.74 -3.54
CA ASN A 129 -27.36 -12.58 -3.48
C ASN A 129 -28.34 -12.55 -4.66
N GLY A 130 -27.92 -12.93 -5.87
CA GLY A 130 -28.80 -13.01 -7.04
C GLY A 130 -29.90 -14.07 -6.89
N HIS A 131 -29.68 -15.09 -6.05
CA HIS A 131 -30.68 -16.11 -5.75
C HIS A 131 -31.72 -15.66 -4.72
N ALA A 132 -31.39 -14.67 -3.87
CA ALA A 132 -32.30 -14.16 -2.84
C ALA A 132 -33.38 -13.19 -3.37
N VAL A 133 -33.27 -12.72 -4.62
CA VAL A 133 -34.22 -11.75 -5.23
C VAL A 133 -35.39 -12.45 -5.95
N HIS A 134 -35.41 -13.78 -6.00
CA HIS A 134 -36.42 -14.56 -6.74
C HIS A 134 -37.36 -15.40 -5.86
N ASN A 135 -37.50 -15.09 -4.57
CA ASN A 135 -38.38 -15.85 -3.68
C ASN A 135 -39.41 -14.98 -2.96
#